data_AF-I0KAR8-F1
#
_entry.id   AF-I0KAR8-F1
#
_cell.length_a   1.000
_cell.length_b   1.000
_cell.length_c   1.000
_cell.angle_alpha   90.00
_cell.angle_beta   90.00
_cell.angle_gamma   90.00
#
_symmetry.space_group_name_H-M   'P 1'
#
loop_
_entity.id
_entity.type
_entity.pdbx_description
1 polymer ?
#
loop_
_entity_poly.entity_id
_entity_poly.type
_entity_poly.pdbx_seq_one_letter_code
_entity_poly.pdbx_strand_id
1 'polypeptide(L)'
;MHADEYQAQFGGKPKKSKATKAGRQTGETLDAATFRAQHVDRFEHDIQARYFDWFYRNPKYRDFLLYAIPNGGERTIAAAQHLLDEGLYPGMCDVCLAVVTRRYPGLYMELKRLKGKAQANQLRVHAMLRKQGYRVEVPDTWEKAVAITEDYLSDYFTQ
;
A
#
# COMPACT_ATOMS: atom_id res chain seq x y z
N MET A 1 -19.70 3.25 0.88
CA MET A 1 -19.69 1.77 0.85
C MET A 1 -19.01 1.31 2.14
N HIS A 2 -19.73 0.58 2.99
CA HIS A 2 -19.21 0.05 4.25
C HIS A 2 -18.10 -1.00 4.02
N ALA A 3 -17.24 -1.21 5.02
CA ALA A 3 -16.19 -2.24 4.99
C ALA A 3 -16.73 -3.63 4.60
N ASP A 4 -17.88 -3.97 5.19
CA ASP A 4 -18.56 -5.24 4.96
C ASP A 4 -19.14 -5.34 3.54
N GLU A 5 -19.59 -4.21 2.97
CA GLU A 5 -20.07 -4.13 1.59
C GLU A 5 -18.90 -4.24 0.59
N TYR A 6 -17.76 -3.60 0.86
CA TYR A 6 -16.57 -3.71 0.02
C TYR A 6 -16.03 -5.15 0.00
N GLN A 7 -15.92 -5.78 1.17
CA GLN A 7 -15.47 -7.17 1.28
C GLN A 7 -16.48 -8.14 0.67
N ALA A 8 -17.79 -7.92 0.82
CA ALA A 8 -18.81 -8.74 0.18
C ALA A 8 -18.82 -8.62 -1.35
N GLN A 9 -18.56 -7.41 -1.87
CA GLN A 9 -18.63 -7.13 -3.30
C GLN A 9 -17.32 -7.42 -4.05
N PHE A 10 -16.17 -7.17 -3.43
CA PHE A 10 -14.86 -7.23 -4.07
C PHE A 10 -13.84 -8.11 -3.34
N GLY A 11 -14.16 -8.60 -2.13
CA GLY A 11 -13.30 -9.52 -1.37
C GLY A 11 -13.22 -10.88 -2.06
N GLY A 12 -12.06 -11.18 -2.67
CA GLY A 12 -11.77 -12.52 -3.16
C GLY A 12 -11.78 -13.54 -2.01
N LYS A 13 -12.25 -14.77 -2.26
CA LYS A 13 -12.19 -15.86 -1.27
C LYS A 13 -10.76 -15.96 -0.70
N PRO A 14 -10.58 -16.08 0.63
CA PRO A 14 -9.27 -16.23 1.22
C PRO A 14 -8.56 -17.42 0.57
N LYS A 15 -7.39 -17.18 -0.03
CA LYS A 15 -6.57 -18.27 -0.57
C LYS A 15 -6.16 -19.16 0.58
N LYS A 16 -6.46 -20.46 0.50
CA LYS A 16 -5.92 -21.46 1.42
C LYS A 16 -4.41 -21.32 1.44
N SER A 17 -3.83 -20.94 2.57
CA SER A 17 -2.38 -20.89 2.73
C SER A 17 -1.85 -22.33 2.64
N LYS A 18 -0.88 -22.58 1.75
CA LYS A 18 -0.15 -23.85 1.76
C LYS A 18 0.74 -23.83 3.00
N ALA A 19 0.59 -24.83 3.86
CA ALA A 19 1.46 -25.05 5.01
C ALA A 19 2.92 -25.04 4.53
N THR A 20 3.68 -24.05 4.99
CA THR A 20 5.11 -23.96 4.69
C THR A 20 5.83 -24.90 5.65
N LYS A 21 6.64 -25.83 5.14
CA LYS A 21 7.45 -26.73 5.98
C LYS A 21 8.35 -25.87 6.89
N ALA A 22 8.17 -26.00 8.19
CA ALA A 22 9.02 -25.36 9.19
C ALA A 22 10.45 -25.89 9.03
N GLY A 23 11.36 -25.02 8.58
CA GLY A 23 12.80 -25.27 8.66
C GLY A 23 13.24 -25.25 10.12
N ARG A 24 14.16 -26.15 10.48
CA ARG A 24 14.75 -26.30 11.81
C ARG A 24 15.34 -24.96 12.27
N GLN A 25 14.78 -24.36 13.34
CA GLN A 25 15.28 -23.11 13.90
C GLN A 25 16.55 -23.38 14.72
N THR A 26 17.68 -22.85 14.26
CA THR A 26 18.86 -22.63 15.09
C THR A 26 18.60 -21.41 15.97
N GLY A 27 18.85 -21.53 17.28
CA GLY A 27 18.49 -20.55 18.30
C GLY A 27 19.30 -19.26 18.27
N GLU A 28 19.10 -18.44 17.23
CA GLU A 28 19.42 -17.01 17.27
C GLU A 28 18.11 -16.22 17.41
N THR A 29 18.02 -15.40 18.47
CA THR A 29 16.92 -14.48 18.68
C THR A 29 16.98 -13.40 17.59
N LEU A 30 16.08 -13.47 16.61
CA LEU A 30 15.92 -12.41 15.61
C LEU A 30 15.48 -11.12 16.32
N ASP A 31 16.05 -9.99 15.92
CA ASP A 31 15.49 -8.70 16.32
C ASP A 31 14.07 -8.53 15.77
N ALA A 32 13.27 -7.65 16.40
CA ALA A 32 11.88 -7.45 16.05
C ALA A 32 11.66 -7.04 14.58
N ALA A 33 12.55 -6.24 14.00
CA ALA A 33 12.44 -5.80 12.61
C ALA A 33 12.70 -6.98 11.64
N THR A 34 13.71 -7.79 11.92
CA THR A 34 14.06 -8.98 11.15
C THR A 34 12.97 -10.05 11.25
N PHE A 35 12.42 -10.29 12.44
CA PHE A 35 11.30 -11.22 12.62
C PHE A 35 10.09 -10.80 11.78
N ARG A 36 9.71 -9.53 11.84
CA ARG A 36 8.58 -8.98 11.09
C ARG A 36 8.78 -9.08 9.58
N ALA A 37 9.94 -8.67 9.08
CA ALA A 37 10.25 -8.74 7.66
C ALA A 37 10.20 -10.18 7.12
N GLN A 38 10.45 -11.18 7.97
CA GLN A 38 10.40 -12.59 7.59
C GLN A 38 9.00 -13.22 7.70
N HIS A 39 8.16 -12.77 8.65
CA HIS A 39 6.92 -13.47 9.04
C HIS A 39 5.63 -12.67 8.88
N VAL A 40 5.69 -11.33 8.93
CA VAL A 40 4.52 -10.44 8.93
C VAL A 40 4.42 -9.64 7.63
N ASP A 41 5.54 -9.00 7.25
CA ASP A 41 5.67 -8.04 6.15
C ASP A 41 6.53 -8.63 5.02
N ARG A 42 6.30 -9.92 4.71
CA ARG A 42 7.20 -10.72 3.87
C ARG A 42 7.18 -10.28 2.40
N PHE A 43 6.01 -9.91 1.91
CA PHE A 43 5.78 -9.41 0.56
C PHE A 43 5.12 -8.01 0.61
N GLU A 44 5.37 -7.19 -0.42
CA GLU A 44 4.69 -5.88 -0.57
C GLU A 44 3.17 -6.08 -0.60
N HIS A 45 2.71 -7.18 -1.19
CA HIS A 45 1.31 -7.62 -1.11
C HIS A 45 0.78 -7.76 0.31
N ASP A 46 1.55 -8.35 1.24
CA ASP A 46 1.10 -8.56 2.62
C ASP A 46 0.94 -7.23 3.36
N ILE A 47 1.89 -6.31 3.15
CA ILE A 47 1.86 -4.95 3.69
C ILE A 47 0.63 -4.21 3.19
N GLN A 48 0.38 -4.24 1.87
CA GLN A 48 -0.77 -3.60 1.25
C GLN A 48 -2.08 -4.18 1.78
N ALA A 49 -2.23 -5.51 1.77
CA ALA A 49 -3.44 -6.17 2.20
C ALA A 49 -3.80 -5.84 3.66
N ARG A 50 -2.80 -5.83 4.56
CA ARG A 50 -2.98 -5.45 5.98
C ARG A 50 -3.37 -3.99 6.13
N TYR A 51 -2.74 -3.09 5.37
CA TYR A 51 -3.06 -1.67 5.39
C TYR A 51 -4.51 -1.39 4.95
N PHE A 52 -4.96 -1.99 3.85
CA PHE A 52 -6.35 -1.86 3.38
C PHE A 52 -7.36 -2.49 4.36
N ASP A 53 -7.05 -3.67 4.93
CA ASP A 53 -7.90 -4.30 5.93
C ASP A 53 -8.09 -3.41 7.17
N TRP A 54 -7.00 -2.83 7.69
CA TRP A 54 -7.06 -1.86 8.78
C TRP A 54 -7.90 -0.63 8.41
N PHE A 55 -7.67 -0.03 7.24
CA PHE A 55 -8.34 1.21 6.84
C PHE A 55 -9.84 1.02 6.76
N TYR A 56 -10.30 -0.02 6.06
CA TYR A 56 -11.73 -0.24 5.87
C TYR A 56 -12.43 -0.70 7.15
N ARG A 57 -11.78 -1.47 8.03
CA ARG A 57 -12.39 -1.86 9.32
C ARG A 57 -12.53 -0.71 10.31
N ASN A 58 -11.83 0.40 10.10
CA ASN A 58 -11.84 1.53 11.02
C ASN A 58 -13.02 2.47 10.70
N PRO A 59 -14.05 2.57 11.57
CA PRO A 59 -15.22 3.41 11.31
C PRO A 59 -14.89 4.89 11.12
N LYS A 60 -13.76 5.35 11.68
CA LYS A 60 -13.25 6.72 11.57
C LYS A 60 -13.01 7.15 10.11
N TYR A 61 -12.75 6.20 9.20
CA TYR A 61 -12.37 6.49 7.81
C TYR A 61 -13.44 6.08 6.79
N ARG A 62 -14.68 5.78 7.22
CA ARG A 62 -15.74 5.26 6.36
C ARG A 62 -16.11 6.16 5.17
N ASP A 63 -15.91 7.47 5.32
CA ASP A 63 -16.28 8.48 4.32
C ASP A 63 -15.07 8.92 3.47
N PHE A 64 -13.91 8.27 3.66
CA PHE A 64 -12.70 8.56 2.92
C PHE A 64 -12.45 7.56 1.80
N LEU A 65 -11.94 8.06 0.68
CA LEU A 65 -11.65 7.25 -0.50
C LEU A 65 -10.17 6.83 -0.50
N LEU A 66 -9.91 5.59 -0.11
CA LEU A 66 -8.63 4.90 -0.28
C LEU A 66 -8.77 3.83 -1.37
N TYR A 67 -7.84 3.76 -2.33
CA TYR A 67 -7.85 2.74 -3.38
C TYR A 67 -6.44 2.37 -3.83
N ALA A 68 -6.32 1.12 -4.29
CA ALA A 68 -5.11 0.62 -4.92
C ALA A 68 -5.04 1.14 -6.37
N ILE A 69 -3.85 1.49 -6.82
CA ILE A 69 -3.57 1.78 -8.22
C ILE A 69 -2.80 0.56 -8.77
N PRO A 70 -3.43 -0.31 -9.57
CA PRO A 70 -2.81 -1.53 -10.05
C PRO A 70 -1.80 -1.20 -11.16
N ASN A 71 -0.59 -0.80 -10.79
CA ASN A 71 0.47 -0.39 -11.74
C ASN A 71 1.55 -1.46 -11.98
N GLY A 72 1.34 -2.68 -11.48
CA GLY A 72 2.26 -3.80 -11.63
C GLY A 72 1.55 -5.15 -11.65
N GLY A 73 2.21 -6.17 -12.20
CA GLY A 73 1.73 -7.56 -12.14
C GLY A 73 1.18 -8.14 -13.44
N GLU A 74 1.33 -7.47 -14.58
CA GLU A 74 0.91 -8.02 -15.87
C GLU A 74 1.67 -9.29 -16.23
N ARG A 75 0.90 -10.30 -16.67
CA ARG A 75 1.43 -11.65 -16.95
C ARG A 75 1.85 -11.83 -18.40
N THR A 76 1.44 -10.94 -19.29
CA THR A 76 1.79 -10.97 -20.72
C THR A 76 2.15 -9.59 -21.24
N ILE A 77 2.98 -9.55 -22.28
CA ILE A 77 3.38 -8.32 -22.96
C ILE A 77 2.16 -7.61 -23.57
N ALA A 78 1.22 -8.37 -24.15
CA ALA A 78 0.02 -7.80 -24.75
C ALA A 78 -0.86 -7.08 -23.71
N ALA A 79 -1.07 -7.68 -22.53
CA ALA A 79 -1.83 -7.04 -21.47
C ALA A 79 -1.13 -5.78 -20.93
N ALA A 80 0.20 -5.83 -20.78
CA ALA A 80 0.98 -4.65 -20.43
C ALA A 80 0.86 -3.52 -21.47
N GLN A 81 0.87 -3.85 -22.77
CA GLN A 81 0.70 -2.86 -23.82
C GLN A 81 -0.70 -2.23 -23.81
N HIS A 82 -1.75 -3.03 -23.65
CA HIS A 82 -3.12 -2.51 -23.53
C HIS A 82 -3.25 -1.53 -22.36
N LEU A 83 -2.67 -1.84 -21.21
CA LEU A 83 -2.69 -0.90 -20.08
C LEU A 83 -1.95 0.41 -20.40
N LEU A 84 -0.81 0.36 -21.09
CA LEU A 84 -0.11 1.58 -21.52
C LEU A 84 -0.98 2.40 -22.48
N ASP A 85 -1.67 1.74 -23.41
CA ASP A 85 -2.60 2.38 -24.36
C ASP A 85 -3.81 2.99 -23.63
N GLU A 86 -4.24 2.39 -22.52
CA GLU A 86 -5.30 2.87 -21.63
C GLU A 86 -4.83 3.97 -20.67
N GLY A 87 -3.54 4.33 -20.69
CA GLY A 87 -2.98 5.44 -19.91
C GLY A 87 -2.30 5.04 -18.59
N LEU A 88 -1.96 3.75 -18.41
CA LEU A 88 -1.08 3.32 -17.33
C LEU A 88 0.21 4.15 -17.37
N TYR A 89 0.53 4.79 -16.25
CA TYR A 89 1.78 5.52 -16.10
C TYR A 89 2.81 4.63 -15.38
N PRO A 90 3.90 4.18 -16.05
CA PRO A 90 4.87 3.27 -15.44
C PRO A 90 5.53 3.87 -14.19
N GLY A 91 5.51 3.11 -13.10
CA GLY A 91 6.08 3.53 -11.81
C GLY A 91 5.16 4.44 -10.99
N MET A 92 3.87 4.52 -11.33
CA MET A 92 2.88 5.14 -10.47
C MET A 92 2.75 4.40 -9.13
N CYS A 93 2.51 5.15 -8.05
CA CYS A 93 2.47 4.62 -6.68
C CYS A 93 1.39 3.53 -6.51
N ASP A 94 1.58 2.62 -5.56
CA ASP A 94 0.65 1.51 -5.31
C ASP A 94 -0.72 1.95 -4.77
N VAL A 95 -0.77 3.04 -4.00
CA VAL A 95 -1.96 3.44 -3.23
C VAL A 95 -2.20 4.94 -3.31
N CYS A 96 -3.47 5.34 -3.35
CA CYS A 96 -3.91 6.72 -3.20
C CYS A 96 -5.01 6.84 -2.13
N LEU A 97 -4.84 7.79 -1.21
CA LEU A 97 -5.88 8.33 -0.35
C LEU A 97 -6.31 9.69 -0.91
N ALA A 98 -7.47 9.72 -1.56
CA ALA A 98 -8.03 10.88 -2.23
C ALA A 98 -8.83 11.75 -1.23
N VAL A 99 -8.13 12.30 -0.24
CA VAL A 99 -8.69 13.22 0.75
C VAL A 99 -7.90 14.52 0.72
N VAL A 100 -8.58 15.64 0.49
CA VAL A 100 -7.96 16.96 0.56
C VAL A 100 -7.81 17.35 2.03
N THR A 101 -6.62 17.79 2.39
CA THR A 101 -6.30 18.37 3.69
C THR A 101 -5.88 19.81 3.51
N ARG A 102 -5.68 20.54 4.61
CA ARG A 102 -5.19 21.93 4.55
C ARG A 102 -3.81 22.04 3.87
N ARG A 103 -2.99 20.98 3.92
CA ARG A 103 -1.60 20.98 3.43
C ARG A 103 -1.44 20.34 2.06
N TYR A 104 -2.25 19.33 1.76
CA TYR A 104 -2.06 18.46 0.61
C TYR A 104 -3.41 18.08 -0.03
N PRO A 105 -3.50 18.00 -1.37
CA PRO A 105 -4.72 17.59 -2.08
C PRO A 105 -4.94 16.08 -2.11
N GLY A 106 -3.94 15.27 -1.76
CA GLY A 106 -4.01 13.81 -1.71
C GLY A 106 -2.70 13.19 -1.18
N LEU A 107 -2.80 11.96 -0.68
CA LEU A 107 -1.66 11.15 -0.25
C LEU A 107 -1.47 9.95 -1.18
N TYR A 108 -0.28 9.83 -1.76
CA TYR A 108 0.16 8.65 -2.49
C TYR A 108 1.17 7.86 -1.68
N MET A 109 1.10 6.54 -1.75
CA MET A 109 2.08 5.65 -1.10
C MET A 109 2.59 4.58 -2.06
N GLU A 110 3.91 4.43 -2.08
CA GLU A 110 4.62 3.34 -2.74
C GLU A 110 5.10 2.37 -1.64
N LEU A 111 4.54 1.18 -1.59
CA LEU A 111 4.80 0.22 -0.52
C LEU A 111 6.05 -0.59 -0.84
N LYS A 112 6.98 -0.65 0.11
CA LYS A 112 8.19 -1.47 -0.03
C LYS A 112 8.33 -2.43 1.12
N ARG A 113 9.20 -3.42 0.96
CA ARG A 113 9.70 -4.22 2.09
C ARG A 113 10.84 -3.48 2.78
N LEU A 114 11.25 -3.91 3.96
CA LEU A 114 12.35 -3.32 4.77
C LEU A 114 13.65 -3.03 4.00
N LYS A 115 13.93 -3.74 2.89
CA LYS A 115 15.08 -3.51 2.00
C LYS A 115 14.69 -3.23 0.54
N GLY A 116 13.40 -3.13 0.26
CA GLY A 116 12.88 -2.75 -1.04
C GLY A 116 13.21 -1.28 -1.32
N LYS A 117 13.58 -0.98 -2.57
CA LYS A 117 13.87 0.38 -3.02
C LYS A 117 12.95 0.73 -4.17
N ALA A 118 12.49 1.98 -4.18
CA ALA A 118 11.79 2.55 -5.32
C ALA A 118 12.74 2.57 -6.54
N GLN A 119 12.21 2.17 -7.68
CA GLN A 119 12.91 2.17 -8.97
C GLN A 119 13.00 3.59 -9.54
N ALA A 120 13.88 3.80 -10.53
CA ALA A 120 14.11 5.15 -11.08
C ALA A 120 12.84 5.79 -11.68
N ASN A 121 11.99 5.00 -12.36
CA ASN A 121 10.70 5.47 -12.86
C ASN A 121 9.74 5.85 -11.74
N GLN A 122 9.71 5.10 -10.64
CA GLN A 122 8.90 5.41 -9.45
C GLN A 122 9.36 6.72 -8.79
N LEU A 123 10.66 6.87 -8.58
CA LEU A 123 11.24 8.10 -8.04
C LEU A 123 10.90 9.33 -8.89
N ARG A 124 10.88 9.19 -10.23
CA ARG A 124 10.43 10.25 -11.14
C ARG A 124 8.96 10.63 -10.90
N VAL A 125 8.07 9.65 -10.80
CA VAL A 125 6.64 9.90 -10.51
C VAL A 125 6.48 10.56 -9.13
N HIS A 126 7.18 10.08 -8.11
CA HIS A 126 7.13 10.66 -6.77
C HIS A 126 7.53 12.14 -6.80
N ALA A 127 8.60 12.48 -7.54
CA ALA A 127 9.03 13.86 -7.70
C ALA A 127 8.00 14.72 -8.45
N MET A 128 7.37 14.17 -9.49
CA MET A 128 6.31 14.86 -10.24
C MET A 128 5.08 15.14 -9.36
N LEU A 129 4.60 14.15 -8.61
CA LEU A 129 3.48 14.30 -7.68
C LEU A 129 3.77 15.35 -6.58
N ARG A 130 4.95 15.26 -5.95
CA ARG A 130 5.37 16.26 -4.94
C ARG A 130 5.47 17.67 -5.52
N LYS A 131 5.96 17.81 -6.75
CA LYS A 131 6.01 19.10 -7.46
C LYS A 131 4.61 19.70 -7.68
N GLN A 132 3.58 18.87 -7.85
CA GLN A 132 2.18 19.30 -7.97
C GLN A 132 1.50 19.51 -6.61
N GLY A 133 2.23 19.39 -5.50
CA GLY A 133 1.72 19.62 -4.15
C GLY A 133 1.10 18.40 -3.48
N TYR A 134 1.16 17.20 -4.06
CA TYR A 134 0.72 15.97 -3.39
C TYR A 134 1.74 15.48 -2.37
N ARG A 135 1.27 14.82 -1.30
CA ARG A 135 2.15 14.08 -0.41
C ARG A 135 2.43 12.70 -1.00
N VAL A 136 3.70 12.29 -0.98
CA VAL A 136 4.12 10.96 -1.44
C VAL A 136 5.04 10.35 -0.40
N GLU A 137 4.73 9.14 0.05
CA GLU A 137 5.49 8.42 1.08
C GLU A 137 5.85 6.99 0.64
N VAL A 138 6.87 6.41 1.25
CA VAL A 138 7.38 5.07 0.91
C VAL A 138 7.50 4.21 2.18
N PRO A 139 6.38 3.79 2.80
CA PRO A 139 6.44 2.96 4.00
C PRO A 139 6.96 1.56 3.68
N ASP A 140 7.74 1.01 4.61
CA ASP A 140 8.31 -0.34 4.50
C ASP A 140 7.62 -1.40 5.40
N THR A 141 6.56 -0.98 6.11
CA THR A 141 5.65 -1.80 6.92
C THR A 141 4.22 -1.24 6.86
N TRP A 142 3.21 -2.06 7.19
CA TRP A 142 1.82 -1.60 7.20
C TRP A 142 1.55 -0.61 8.35
N GLU A 143 2.20 -0.75 9.51
CA GLU A 143 2.07 0.21 10.61
C GLU A 143 2.66 1.57 10.26
N LYS A 144 3.74 1.63 9.48
CA LYS A 144 4.24 2.92 8.97
C LYS A 144 3.23 3.56 8.03
N ALA A 145 2.58 2.78 7.16
CA ALA A 145 1.50 3.28 6.29
C ALA A 145 0.31 3.82 7.12
N VAL A 146 -0.03 3.14 8.22
CA VAL A 146 -1.03 3.62 9.20
C VAL A 146 -0.61 4.94 9.82
N ALA A 147 0.60 5.01 10.39
CA ALA A 147 1.11 6.22 11.04
C ALA A 147 1.14 7.42 10.08
N ILE A 148 1.56 7.20 8.83
CA ILE A 148 1.52 8.21 7.76
C ILE A 148 0.09 8.65 7.46
N THR A 149 -0.86 7.71 7.40
CA THR A 149 -2.28 8.02 7.15
C THR A 149 -2.86 8.87 8.28
N GLU A 150 -2.56 8.52 9.53
CA GLU A 150 -3.02 9.26 10.72
C GLU A 150 -2.40 10.66 10.79
N ASP A 151 -1.10 10.79 10.52
CA ASP A 151 -0.40 12.07 10.41
C ASP A 151 -0.95 12.92 9.26
N TYR A 152 -1.22 12.31 8.10
CA TYR A 152 -1.83 13.01 6.96
C TYR A 152 -3.20 13.59 7.31
N LEU A 153 -4.01 12.84 8.04
CA LEU A 153 -5.38 13.22 8.41
C LEU A 153 -5.46 14.01 9.72
N SER A 154 -4.36 14.27 10.42
CA SER A 154 -4.38 14.94 11.74
C SER A 154 -5.12 16.27 11.68
N ASP A 155 -4.79 17.09 10.70
CA ASP A 155 -5.34 18.44 10.51
C ASP A 155 -6.72 18.41 9.82
N TYR A 156 -7.19 17.24 9.39
CA TYR A 156 -8.54 17.08 8.82
C TYR A 156 -9.60 17.07 9.92
N PHE A 157 -9.29 16.47 11.08
CA PHE A 157 -10.24 16.33 12.19
C PHE A 157 -10.24 17.50 13.18
N THR A 158 -9.31 18.44 13.04
CA THR A 158 -9.23 19.65 13.88
C THR A 158 -9.96 20.86 13.26
N GLN A 159 -10.82 20.63 12.26
CA GLN A 159 -11.59 21.66 11.56
C GLN A 159 -12.91 21.96 12.27
#